data_AF-A0A536K1I9-F1
#
_entry.id   AF-A0A536K1I9-F1
#
_cell.length_a   1.000
_cell.length_b   1.000
_cell.length_c   1.000
_cell.angle_alpha   90.00
_cell.angle_beta   90.00
_cell.angle_gamma   90.00
#
_symmetry.space_group_name_H-M   'P 1'
#
loop_
_entity.id
_entity.type
_entity.pdbx_description
1 polymer ?
#
loop_
_entity_poly.entity_id
_entity_poly.type
_entity_poly.pdbx_seq_one_letter_code
_entity_poly.pdbx_strand_id
1 'polypeptide(L)'
;MRYAVIERIARSRTASVTAILAVLVSITLSGSFVQARVDPFSSSRSFADLSGDTVAKVTGGGTVLAAPLYPNTVATFGVNARRPPGFVGGGQAVGRIHYDRHRNTTGRQVNAPVVLMEGVITNPQTPNGTGGKASIVGDCDAVGATCPANDHSVVVYVEDNSDSGANSDVFKILFCTTTPAPPPPTFAGGPLPNCDAPEGGTLRSGNIQVHSTPGEVGETTTTAAAAGIFPASARLNGVELAGGIFGIGAQNASGVSNGDVEVQFTGMSLLGLSQQVTIVAWITSSTMAGGTATLNGTAVLDMGEGPPPTGGHPFTVSIGPTGMALTIDGTALPNLPVSDGFVAVE
;
A
#
# COMPACT_ATOMS: atom_id res chain seq x y z
N MET A 1 10.22 79.31 17.39
CA MET A 1 8.89 79.47 16.77
C MET A 1 8.24 78.12 16.69
N ARG A 2 6.97 78.02 17.12
CA ARG A 2 6.15 76.80 17.21
C ARG A 2 5.17 76.74 16.02
N TYR A 3 4.72 75.50 15.73
CA TYR A 3 3.64 75.04 14.82
C TYR A 3 4.00 74.97 13.32
N ALA A 4 3.64 73.91 12.57
CA ALA A 4 2.37 73.18 12.58
C ALA A 4 2.44 71.64 12.66
N VAL A 5 1.30 71.09 13.08
CA VAL A 5 0.90 69.68 13.23
C VAL A 5 0.41 69.15 11.88
N ILE A 6 0.80 67.93 11.48
CA ILE A 6 0.16 67.20 10.38
C ILE A 6 -0.78 66.15 10.98
N GLU A 7 -2.03 66.22 10.49
CA GLU A 7 -3.23 65.51 10.89
C GLU A 7 -3.13 63.98 10.87
N ARG A 8 -3.82 63.37 11.85
CA ARG A 8 -4.38 62.02 11.73
C ARG A 8 -5.50 62.04 10.71
N ILE A 9 -5.42 61.15 9.71
CA ILE A 9 -6.61 60.65 9.01
C ILE A 9 -6.80 59.19 9.42
N ALA A 10 -7.70 58.99 10.39
CA ALA A 10 -8.37 57.72 10.59
C ALA A 10 -9.44 57.59 9.50
N ARG A 11 -9.36 56.55 8.66
CA ARG A 11 -10.45 56.17 7.74
C ARG A 11 -11.05 54.83 8.15
N SER A 12 -12.15 54.97 8.88
CA SER A 12 -13.40 54.20 8.87
C SER A 12 -13.40 52.80 8.24
N ARG A 13 -13.69 51.82 9.11
CA ARG A 13 -14.29 50.52 8.78
C ARG A 13 -15.73 50.74 8.32
N THR A 14 -15.97 50.82 7.02
CA THR A 14 -17.27 50.61 6.37
C THR A 14 -17.07 50.58 4.87
N ALA A 15 -16.59 49.46 4.35
CA ALA A 15 -16.71 49.09 2.94
C ALA A 15 -16.49 47.57 2.83
N SER A 16 -17.40 46.89 2.14
CA SER A 16 -17.35 45.47 1.74
C SER A 16 -18.09 44.45 2.62
N VAL A 17 -19.35 44.73 2.99
CA VAL A 17 -20.33 43.69 3.43
C VAL A 17 -21.53 43.59 2.48
N THR A 18 -21.47 44.19 1.29
CA THR A 18 -22.58 44.18 0.32
C THR A 18 -22.08 43.78 -1.07
N ALA A 19 -21.76 42.50 -1.25
CA ALA A 19 -21.54 41.89 -2.57
C ALA A 19 -21.61 40.34 -2.57
N ILE A 20 -22.46 39.70 -1.76
CA ILE A 20 -22.81 38.27 -1.95
C ILE A 20 -24.28 38.07 -1.54
N LEU A 21 -25.20 38.77 -2.20
CA LEU A 21 -26.63 38.49 -2.08
C LEU A 21 -27.39 39.01 -3.32
N ALA A 22 -26.94 38.62 -4.51
CA ALA A 22 -27.63 38.96 -5.76
C ALA A 22 -27.24 38.04 -6.93
N VAL A 23 -27.15 36.72 -6.72
CA VAL A 23 -27.23 35.73 -7.81
C VAL A 23 -27.88 34.45 -7.28
N LEU A 24 -29.10 34.58 -6.74
CA LEU A 24 -30.04 33.48 -6.57
C LEU A 24 -31.30 33.94 -7.29
N VAL A 25 -31.86 33.05 -8.12
CA VAL A 25 -32.98 33.25 -9.07
C VAL A 25 -32.54 33.72 -10.47
N SER A 26 -32.06 32.76 -11.27
CA SER A 26 -32.26 32.63 -12.74
C SER A 26 -31.54 31.38 -13.26
N ILE A 27 -32.10 30.18 -13.06
CA ILE A 27 -31.77 29.02 -13.91
C ILE A 27 -33.07 28.58 -14.55
N THR A 28 -33.43 29.28 -15.61
CA THR A 28 -34.39 28.83 -16.61
C THR A 28 -33.71 27.82 -17.53
N LEU A 29 -34.44 26.75 -17.82
CA LEU A 29 -34.13 25.69 -18.77
C LEU A 29 -33.53 26.23 -20.07
N SER A 30 -32.32 25.76 -20.40
CA SER A 30 -31.80 25.73 -21.76
C SER A 30 -31.40 24.29 -22.06
N GLY A 31 -32.33 23.56 -22.68
CA GLY A 31 -32.08 22.22 -23.20
C GLY A 31 -31.09 22.31 -24.36
N SER A 32 -29.88 21.80 -24.14
CA SER A 32 -29.00 21.38 -25.23
C SER A 32 -29.28 19.90 -25.46
N PHE A 33 -29.97 19.58 -26.56
CA PHE A 33 -30.02 18.23 -27.09
C PHE A 33 -28.63 17.85 -27.58
N VAL A 34 -27.81 17.27 -26.69
CA VAL A 34 -26.74 16.38 -27.13
C VAL A 34 -27.45 15.06 -27.42
N GLN A 35 -27.67 14.77 -28.70
CA GLN A 35 -27.96 13.40 -29.13
C GLN A 35 -26.75 12.55 -28.72
N ALA A 36 -26.85 11.96 -27.53
CA ALA A 36 -26.02 10.84 -27.16
C ALA A 36 -26.30 9.76 -28.19
N ARG A 37 -25.35 9.54 -29.09
CA ARG A 37 -25.24 8.28 -29.81
C ARG A 37 -25.02 7.23 -28.73
N VAL A 38 -26.10 6.56 -28.33
CA VAL A 38 -26.02 5.34 -27.54
C VAL A 38 -25.36 4.33 -28.46
N ASP A 39 -24.05 4.13 -28.35
CA ASP A 39 -23.46 2.92 -28.87
C ASP A 39 -24.09 1.76 -28.08
N PRO A 40 -24.78 0.81 -28.72
CA PRO A 40 -25.44 -0.31 -28.03
C PRO A 40 -24.43 -1.34 -27.48
N PHE A 41 -23.17 -0.96 -27.30
CA PHE A 41 -22.08 -1.79 -26.81
C PHE A 41 -21.22 -1.11 -25.72
N SER A 42 -21.74 -0.11 -24.99
CA SER A 42 -21.16 0.17 -23.68
C SER A 42 -21.48 -1.03 -22.77
N SER A 43 -20.56 -1.97 -22.71
CA SER A 43 -20.58 -3.03 -21.72
C SER A 43 -20.84 -2.38 -20.37
N SER A 44 -22.00 -2.70 -19.79
CA SER A 44 -22.17 -2.62 -18.34
C SER A 44 -20.91 -3.26 -17.75
N ARG A 45 -20.12 -2.53 -16.97
CA ARG A 45 -19.10 -3.16 -16.13
C ARG A 45 -19.88 -4.05 -15.16
N SER A 46 -20.13 -5.30 -15.55
CA SER A 46 -20.44 -6.34 -14.60
C SER A 46 -19.25 -6.38 -13.68
N PHE A 47 -19.42 -6.03 -12.40
CA PHE A 47 -18.44 -6.41 -11.41
C PHE A 47 -18.42 -7.93 -11.47
N ALA A 48 -17.38 -8.51 -12.08
CA ALA A 48 -17.23 -9.94 -12.02
C ALA A 48 -17.11 -10.31 -10.54
N ASP A 49 -17.84 -11.35 -10.15
CA ASP A 49 -17.72 -11.95 -8.83
C ASP A 49 -16.31 -12.52 -8.69
N LEU A 50 -15.79 -12.46 -7.46
CA LEU A 50 -14.55 -13.15 -7.11
C LEU A 50 -14.70 -14.64 -7.41
N SER A 51 -13.69 -15.20 -8.07
CA SER A 51 -13.67 -16.62 -8.40
C SER A 51 -12.40 -17.28 -7.92
N GLY A 52 -12.58 -18.42 -7.24
CA GLY A 52 -11.51 -19.34 -6.91
C GLY A 52 -10.80 -19.92 -8.13
N ASP A 53 -11.41 -19.88 -9.32
CA ASP A 53 -10.83 -20.44 -10.56
C ASP A 53 -10.05 -19.41 -11.38
N THR A 54 -10.12 -18.13 -11.02
CA THR A 54 -9.33 -17.08 -11.68
C THR A 54 -7.84 -17.33 -11.47
N VAL A 55 -7.11 -17.42 -12.58
CA VAL A 55 -5.65 -17.38 -12.58
C VAL A 55 -5.21 -15.97 -12.24
N ALA A 56 -4.56 -15.81 -11.09
CA ALA A 56 -4.06 -14.54 -10.63
C ALA A 56 -2.79 -14.71 -9.79
N LYS A 57 -2.05 -13.62 -9.71
CA LYS A 57 -0.94 -13.43 -8.79
C LYS A 57 -1.00 -12.03 -8.23
N VAL A 58 -0.90 -11.91 -6.92
CA VAL A 58 -0.98 -10.66 -6.17
C VAL A 58 0.33 -10.42 -5.47
N THR A 59 0.93 -9.27 -5.73
CA THR A 59 2.08 -8.76 -4.97
C THR A 59 1.75 -7.36 -4.49
N GLY A 60 2.27 -6.97 -3.33
CA GLY A 60 2.12 -5.59 -2.88
C GLY A 60 2.78 -5.33 -1.55
N GLY A 61 3.14 -4.08 -1.33
CA GLY A 61 3.74 -3.60 -0.10
C GLY A 61 3.43 -2.13 0.09
N GLY A 62 3.14 -1.71 1.32
CA GLY A 62 2.70 -0.34 1.53
C GLY A 62 2.29 -0.02 2.97
N THR A 63 1.62 1.12 3.09
CA THR A 63 1.01 1.56 4.34
C THR A 63 -0.46 1.92 4.19
N VAL A 64 -1.23 1.64 5.23
CA VAL A 64 -2.64 2.01 5.38
C VAL A 64 -2.91 2.62 6.75
N LEU A 65 -4.09 3.21 6.93
CA LEU A 65 -4.62 3.47 8.27
C LEU A 65 -5.35 2.22 8.76
N ALA A 66 -5.23 1.89 10.04
CA ALA A 66 -6.03 0.87 10.73
C ALA A 66 -7.47 1.35 11.00
N ALA A 67 -8.04 2.08 10.04
CA ALA A 67 -9.41 2.58 10.06
C ALA A 67 -10.42 1.44 9.78
N PRO A 68 -11.68 1.58 10.23
CA PRO A 68 -12.23 2.72 10.97
C PRO A 68 -11.97 2.68 12.48
N LEU A 69 -11.54 1.54 13.05
CA LEU A 69 -11.39 1.39 14.51
C LEU A 69 -10.27 2.24 15.08
N TYR A 70 -9.16 2.36 14.35
CA TYR A 70 -7.97 3.10 14.74
C TYR A 70 -7.59 4.11 13.65
N PRO A 71 -8.40 5.15 13.43
CA PRO A 71 -8.32 6.02 12.25
C PRO A 71 -7.01 6.81 12.15
N ASN A 72 -6.27 6.96 13.25
CA ASN A 72 -4.99 7.67 13.30
C ASN A 72 -3.79 6.73 13.48
N THR A 73 -3.99 5.42 13.40
CA THR A 73 -2.92 4.43 13.58
C THR A 73 -2.50 3.91 12.21
N VAL A 74 -1.20 3.98 11.94
CA VAL A 74 -0.61 3.48 10.69
C VAL A 74 -0.36 1.98 10.83
N ALA A 75 -0.56 1.25 9.74
CA ALA A 75 -0.11 -0.11 9.61
C ALA A 75 0.71 -0.27 8.32
N THR A 76 1.72 -1.14 8.37
CA THR A 76 2.42 -1.64 7.18
C THR A 76 1.82 -2.97 6.77
N PHE A 77 1.90 -3.27 5.47
CA PHE A 77 1.56 -4.58 4.96
C PHE A 77 2.56 -5.00 3.88
N GLY A 78 2.66 -6.32 3.71
CA GLY A 78 3.28 -6.98 2.58
C GLY A 78 2.43 -8.17 2.21
N VAL A 79 2.19 -8.39 0.93
CA VAL A 79 1.43 -9.53 0.44
C VAL A 79 2.10 -10.12 -0.79
N ASN A 80 2.22 -11.44 -0.77
CA ASN A 80 2.44 -12.25 -1.96
C ASN A 80 1.44 -13.38 -1.94
N ALA A 81 0.61 -13.52 -2.96
CA ALA A 81 -0.33 -14.62 -3.12
C ALA A 81 -0.35 -15.05 -4.57
N ARG A 82 -0.22 -16.36 -4.83
CA ARG A 82 -0.20 -16.89 -6.18
C ARG A 82 -0.93 -18.22 -6.26
N ARG A 83 -1.50 -18.50 -7.42
CA ARG A 83 -1.95 -19.86 -7.76
C ARG A 83 -0.74 -20.80 -7.81
N PRO A 84 -0.84 -22.05 -7.32
CA PRO A 84 0.26 -23.00 -7.43
C PRO A 84 0.58 -23.33 -8.90
N PRO A 85 1.81 -23.80 -9.20
CA PRO A 85 2.14 -24.27 -10.55
C PRO A 85 1.20 -25.40 -10.99
N GLY A 86 0.69 -25.32 -12.22
CA GLY A 86 -0.25 -26.31 -12.75
C GLY A 86 -1.68 -26.18 -12.21
N PHE A 87 -2.03 -25.02 -11.64
CA PHE A 87 -3.38 -24.74 -11.14
C PHE A 87 -4.48 -24.95 -12.21
N VAL A 88 -5.53 -25.68 -11.82
CA VAL A 88 -6.68 -26.02 -12.69
C VAL A 88 -8.03 -25.53 -12.15
N GLY A 89 -8.08 -24.95 -10.94
CA GLY A 89 -9.29 -24.48 -10.27
C GLY A 89 -9.30 -24.75 -8.75
N GLY A 90 -10.33 -24.28 -8.06
CA GLY A 90 -10.62 -24.67 -6.67
C GLY A 90 -10.05 -23.78 -5.57
N GLY A 91 -9.69 -22.53 -5.87
CA GLY A 91 -9.40 -21.51 -4.86
C GLY A 91 -8.06 -21.65 -4.13
N GLN A 92 -7.33 -22.76 -4.28
CA GLN A 92 -6.03 -22.94 -3.65
C GLN A 92 -5.02 -21.87 -4.07
N ALA A 93 -4.21 -21.43 -3.12
CA ALA A 93 -3.14 -20.46 -3.33
C ALA A 93 -1.99 -20.72 -2.35
N VAL A 94 -0.84 -20.12 -2.66
CA VAL A 94 0.37 -20.15 -1.83
C VAL A 94 0.97 -18.74 -1.75
N GLY A 95 1.74 -18.49 -0.70
CA GLY A 95 2.39 -17.20 -0.46
C GLY A 95 2.29 -16.80 1.01
N ARG A 96 2.38 -15.50 1.28
CA ARG A 96 2.45 -14.99 2.64
C ARG A 96 1.82 -13.60 2.78
N ILE A 97 1.15 -13.38 3.91
CA ILE A 97 0.58 -12.09 4.32
C ILE A 97 1.34 -11.62 5.55
N HIS A 98 1.94 -10.43 5.45
CA HIS A 98 2.46 -9.69 6.60
C HIS A 98 1.63 -8.43 6.82
N TYR A 99 1.28 -8.17 8.08
CA TYR A 99 0.61 -6.94 8.49
C TYR A 99 1.11 -6.56 9.88
N ASP A 100 1.45 -5.29 10.08
CA ASP A 100 1.90 -4.79 11.37
C ASP A 100 1.27 -3.43 11.67
N ARG A 101 0.48 -3.36 12.75
CA ARG A 101 -0.14 -2.12 13.21
C ARG A 101 0.72 -1.42 14.25
N HIS A 102 1.26 -0.28 13.85
CA HIS A 102 2.22 0.53 14.62
C HIS A 102 1.55 1.31 15.77
N ARG A 103 1.46 0.73 16.98
CA ARG A 103 1.27 1.46 18.27
C ARG A 103 1.50 0.59 19.54
N ASN A 104 2.11 1.21 20.55
CA ASN A 104 2.82 0.62 21.71
C ASN A 104 2.01 -0.13 22.82
N THR A 105 0.80 -0.66 22.62
CA THR A 105 0.16 -1.47 23.69
C THR A 105 -0.82 -2.57 23.24
N THR A 106 -1.32 -2.53 22.01
CA THR A 106 -2.32 -3.50 21.50
C THR A 106 -2.10 -3.80 20.00
N GLY A 107 -0.85 -3.74 19.53
CA GLY A 107 -0.50 -3.98 18.13
C GLY A 107 -1.06 -5.32 17.62
N ARG A 108 -1.60 -5.32 16.40
CA ARG A 108 -1.99 -6.55 15.70
C ARG A 108 -0.91 -6.84 14.68
N GLN A 109 -0.34 -8.02 14.81
CA GLN A 109 0.72 -8.51 13.94
C GLN A 109 0.24 -9.77 13.25
N VAL A 110 0.49 -9.84 11.96
CA VAL A 110 0.15 -10.98 11.12
C VAL A 110 1.40 -11.39 10.37
N ASN A 111 1.69 -12.67 10.44
CA ASN A 111 2.56 -13.41 9.56
C ASN A 111 1.84 -14.73 9.28
N ALA A 112 1.12 -14.84 8.18
CA ALA A 112 0.31 -16.02 7.87
C ALA A 112 0.61 -16.54 6.46
N PRO A 113 0.81 -17.85 6.28
CA PRO A 113 0.85 -18.44 4.95
C PRO A 113 -0.52 -18.33 4.29
N VAL A 114 -0.51 -18.03 2.99
CA VAL A 114 -1.72 -17.99 2.16
C VAL A 114 -2.13 -19.42 1.81
N VAL A 115 -3.42 -19.72 1.96
CA VAL A 115 -3.99 -21.04 1.63
C VAL A 115 -5.09 -20.97 0.57
N LEU A 116 -5.81 -19.85 0.50
CA LEU A 116 -6.88 -19.64 -0.48
C LEU A 116 -6.76 -18.25 -1.11
N MET A 117 -7.22 -18.15 -2.34
CA MET A 117 -7.39 -16.90 -3.06
C MET A 117 -8.60 -16.99 -3.99
N GLU A 118 -9.27 -15.87 -4.17
CA GLU A 118 -10.28 -15.66 -5.19
C GLU A 118 -9.96 -14.34 -5.88
N GLY A 119 -10.14 -14.26 -7.19
CA GLY A 119 -9.68 -13.10 -7.95
C GLY A 119 -10.56 -12.75 -9.12
N VAL A 120 -10.34 -11.53 -9.62
CA VAL A 120 -10.86 -11.00 -10.87
C VAL A 120 -9.75 -10.16 -11.49
N ILE A 121 -9.50 -10.36 -12.79
CA ILE A 121 -8.58 -9.54 -13.57
C ILE A 121 -9.37 -8.47 -14.33
N THR A 122 -8.89 -7.23 -14.30
CA THR A 122 -9.43 -6.15 -15.14
C THR A 122 -8.88 -6.27 -16.56
N ASN A 123 -9.74 -6.18 -17.58
CA ASN A 123 -9.33 -6.19 -18.99
C ASN A 123 -9.92 -4.98 -19.75
N PRO A 124 -9.10 -4.14 -20.42
CA PRO A 124 -7.64 -4.22 -20.47
C PRO A 124 -6.98 -3.99 -19.11
N GLN A 125 -5.89 -4.71 -18.86
CA GLN A 125 -4.97 -4.40 -17.77
C GLN A 125 -4.32 -3.02 -18.02
N THR A 126 -3.83 -2.39 -16.97
CA THR A 126 -3.09 -1.13 -17.05
C THR A 126 -1.78 -1.32 -17.85
N PRO A 127 -1.09 -0.24 -18.25
CA PRO A 127 0.13 -0.34 -19.06
C PRO A 127 1.25 -1.22 -18.48
N ASN A 128 1.32 -1.38 -17.15
CA ASN A 128 2.28 -2.27 -16.49
C ASN A 128 1.83 -3.75 -16.46
N GLY A 129 0.68 -4.10 -17.06
CA GLY A 129 0.15 -5.47 -17.10
C GLY A 129 -0.47 -5.91 -15.78
N THR A 130 -1.04 -4.98 -15.01
CA THR A 130 -1.70 -5.23 -13.73
C THR A 130 -3.14 -4.72 -13.74
N GLY A 131 -3.89 -4.94 -12.66
CA GLY A 131 -5.27 -4.49 -12.51
C GLY A 131 -6.24 -5.63 -12.18
N GLY A 132 -7.10 -5.37 -11.21
CA GLY A 132 -8.07 -6.34 -10.74
C GLY A 132 -8.34 -6.22 -9.26
N LYS A 133 -8.92 -7.28 -8.70
CA LYS A 133 -9.17 -7.40 -7.27
C LYS A 133 -9.05 -8.84 -6.84
N ALA A 134 -8.70 -9.05 -5.59
CA ALA A 134 -8.58 -10.37 -5.01
C ALA A 134 -8.98 -10.39 -3.55
N SER A 135 -9.50 -11.54 -3.12
CA SER A 135 -9.54 -11.93 -1.73
C SER A 135 -8.51 -13.02 -1.48
N ILE A 136 -7.77 -12.92 -0.39
CA ILE A 136 -6.66 -13.80 -0.03
C ILE A 136 -6.89 -14.24 1.41
N VAL A 137 -6.83 -15.54 1.67
CA VAL A 137 -7.06 -16.09 3.01
C VAL A 137 -5.76 -16.68 3.53
N GLY A 138 -5.34 -16.20 4.70
CA GLY A 138 -4.20 -16.72 5.46
C GLY A 138 -4.64 -17.67 6.56
N ASP A 139 -3.82 -18.68 6.82
CA ASP A 139 -4.01 -19.64 7.91
C ASP A 139 -3.21 -19.23 9.15
N CYS A 140 -3.90 -18.92 10.25
CA CYS A 140 -3.26 -18.52 11.50
C CYS A 140 -2.87 -19.71 12.39
N ASP A 141 -3.40 -20.90 12.10
CA ASP A 141 -3.07 -22.13 12.84
C ASP A 141 -1.85 -22.87 12.24
N ALA A 142 -1.38 -22.41 11.07
CA ALA A 142 -0.22 -22.98 10.40
C ALA A 142 1.08 -22.81 11.21
N VAL A 143 1.99 -23.78 11.08
CA VAL A 143 3.28 -23.75 11.78
C VAL A 143 4.09 -22.52 11.34
N GLY A 144 4.57 -21.75 12.31
CA GLY A 144 5.34 -20.53 12.06
C GLY A 144 4.48 -19.32 11.70
N ALA A 145 3.14 -19.44 11.76
CA ALA A 145 2.25 -18.30 11.67
C ALA A 145 2.24 -17.49 12.97
N THR A 146 1.91 -16.21 12.86
CA THR A 146 1.61 -15.32 13.99
C THR A 146 0.37 -14.52 13.61
N CYS A 147 -0.65 -14.57 14.45
CA CYS A 147 -1.87 -13.78 14.35
C CYS A 147 -2.29 -13.32 15.75
N PRO A 148 -3.24 -12.36 15.87
CA PRO A 148 -3.78 -12.01 17.17
C PRO A 148 -4.47 -13.22 17.84
N ALA A 149 -4.53 -13.20 19.18
CA ALA A 149 -5.07 -14.33 19.93
C ALA A 149 -6.55 -14.59 19.60
N ASN A 150 -6.89 -15.88 19.45
CA ASN A 150 -8.21 -16.40 19.07
C ASN A 150 -8.60 -16.22 17.59
N ASP A 151 -7.74 -15.64 16.76
CA ASP A 151 -7.92 -15.62 15.32
C ASP A 151 -7.31 -16.88 14.70
N HIS A 152 -8.12 -17.60 13.92
CA HIS A 152 -7.74 -18.83 13.22
C HIS A 152 -7.51 -18.60 11.72
N SER A 153 -7.95 -17.45 11.20
CA SER A 153 -7.63 -17.02 9.84
C SER A 153 -7.63 -15.50 9.70
N VAL A 154 -7.00 -15.03 8.64
CA VAL A 154 -7.10 -13.64 8.18
C VAL A 154 -7.61 -13.62 6.75
N VAL A 155 -8.46 -12.63 6.43
CA VAL A 155 -8.93 -12.40 5.07
C VAL A 155 -8.46 -11.03 4.62
N VAL A 156 -7.64 -11.00 3.58
CA VAL A 156 -7.15 -9.79 2.94
C VAL A 156 -7.94 -9.55 1.67
N TYR A 157 -8.46 -8.33 1.50
CA TYR A 157 -9.05 -7.87 0.26
C TYR A 157 -8.18 -6.80 -0.36
N VAL A 158 -7.88 -6.94 -1.65
CA VAL A 158 -7.09 -5.99 -2.42
C VAL A 158 -7.79 -5.52 -3.68
N GLU A 159 -7.54 -4.28 -4.05
CA GLU A 159 -7.85 -3.73 -5.38
C GLU A 159 -6.62 -3.04 -5.93
N ASP A 160 -6.32 -3.37 -7.18
CA ASP A 160 -5.30 -2.72 -8.00
C ASP A 160 -6.04 -1.85 -9.02
N ASN A 161 -6.07 -0.56 -8.69
CA ASN A 161 -6.86 0.47 -9.36
C ASN A 161 -5.97 1.42 -10.17
N SER A 162 -4.66 1.50 -9.87
CA SER A 162 -3.70 2.37 -10.56
C SER A 162 -2.28 1.84 -10.42
N ASP A 163 -1.47 2.00 -11.47
CA ASP A 163 -0.05 1.64 -11.46
C ASP A 163 0.77 2.30 -10.34
N SER A 164 0.35 3.48 -9.87
CA SER A 164 1.05 4.21 -8.80
C SER A 164 0.67 3.78 -7.39
N GLY A 165 -0.44 3.04 -7.23
CA GLY A 165 -0.99 2.50 -5.99
C GLY A 165 -1.48 3.49 -4.94
N ALA A 166 -0.64 4.45 -4.54
CA ALA A 166 -0.95 5.42 -3.49
C ALA A 166 -2.23 6.21 -3.79
N ASN A 167 -3.11 6.32 -2.79
CA ASN A 167 -4.43 6.97 -2.87
C ASN A 167 -5.40 6.37 -3.90
N SER A 168 -5.11 5.18 -4.46
CA SER A 168 -5.92 4.54 -5.49
C SER A 168 -6.22 3.08 -5.16
N ASP A 169 -5.19 2.31 -4.88
CA ASP A 169 -5.30 0.89 -4.52
C ASP A 169 -5.91 0.74 -3.14
N VAL A 170 -6.46 -0.45 -2.89
CA VAL A 170 -7.14 -0.76 -1.64
C VAL A 170 -6.47 -1.97 -1.02
N PHE A 171 -6.17 -1.88 0.27
CA PHE A 171 -5.83 -3.02 1.12
C PHE A 171 -6.72 -3.00 2.35
N LYS A 172 -7.41 -4.12 2.61
CA LYS A 172 -8.17 -4.33 3.84
C LYS A 172 -7.85 -5.70 4.39
N ILE A 173 -7.77 -5.81 5.72
CA ILE A 173 -7.56 -7.07 6.42
C ILE A 173 -8.65 -7.28 7.48
N LEU A 174 -9.16 -8.50 7.53
CA LEU A 174 -10.09 -8.98 8.54
C LEU A 174 -9.43 -10.08 9.34
N PHE A 175 -9.80 -10.15 10.62
CA PHE A 175 -9.30 -11.13 11.58
C PHE A 175 -10.48 -12.01 11.99
N CYS A 176 -10.36 -13.32 11.82
CA CYS A 176 -11.50 -14.23 11.88
C CYS A 176 -11.26 -15.34 12.91
N THR A 177 -12.28 -15.62 13.72
CA THR A 177 -12.23 -16.68 14.75
C THR A 177 -12.57 -18.06 14.19
N THR A 178 -12.62 -18.21 12.87
CA THR A 178 -12.92 -19.46 12.16
C THR A 178 -11.72 -19.88 11.33
N THR A 179 -11.62 -21.19 11.07
CA THR A 179 -10.61 -21.74 10.16
C THR A 179 -10.73 -21.14 8.76
N PRO A 180 -9.65 -21.12 7.96
CA PRO A 180 -9.66 -20.56 6.62
C PRO A 180 -10.82 -21.07 5.74
N ALA A 181 -11.56 -20.13 5.16
CA ALA A 181 -12.64 -20.41 4.22
C ALA A 181 -12.71 -19.30 3.16
N PRO A 182 -13.07 -19.60 1.91
CA PRO A 182 -13.26 -18.57 0.90
C PRO A 182 -14.46 -17.67 1.30
N PRO A 183 -14.34 -16.34 1.17
CA PRO A 183 -15.49 -15.47 1.37
C PRO A 183 -16.54 -15.65 0.25
N PRO A 184 -17.72 -15.02 0.38
CA PRO A 184 -18.71 -15.05 -0.69
C PRO A 184 -18.16 -14.41 -1.97
N PRO A 185 -18.55 -14.88 -3.18
CA PRO A 185 -18.07 -14.33 -4.45
C PRO A 185 -18.32 -12.82 -4.64
N THR A 186 -19.34 -12.28 -3.98
CA THR A 186 -19.68 -10.84 -4.01
C THR A 186 -18.90 -9.99 -3.01
N PHE A 187 -17.95 -10.58 -2.29
CA PHE A 187 -17.17 -9.89 -1.27
C PHE A 187 -16.35 -8.74 -1.86
N ALA A 188 -16.42 -7.58 -1.21
CA ALA A 188 -15.75 -6.35 -1.61
C ALA A 188 -15.00 -5.69 -0.43
N GLY A 189 -14.43 -6.51 0.45
CA GLY A 189 -13.72 -6.04 1.64
C GLY A 189 -14.64 -5.39 2.68
N GLY A 190 -15.89 -5.84 2.77
CA GLY A 190 -16.83 -5.46 3.82
C GLY A 190 -16.72 -6.36 5.05
N PRO A 191 -17.61 -6.24 6.05
CA PRO A 191 -17.65 -7.16 7.18
C PRO A 191 -17.96 -8.61 6.75
N LEU A 192 -17.41 -9.57 7.48
CA LEU A 192 -17.70 -11.00 7.34
C LEU A 192 -18.20 -11.59 8.67
N PRO A 193 -19.07 -12.62 8.66
CA PRO A 193 -19.46 -13.32 9.88
C PRO A 193 -18.24 -13.92 10.59
N ASN A 194 -18.22 -13.83 11.93
CA ASN A 194 -17.13 -14.32 12.79
C ASN A 194 -15.76 -13.67 12.51
N CYS A 195 -15.76 -12.51 11.87
CA CYS A 195 -14.58 -11.68 11.72
C CYS A 195 -14.81 -10.32 12.34
N ASP A 196 -13.74 -9.72 12.84
CA ASP A 196 -13.72 -8.31 13.18
C ASP A 196 -14.00 -7.44 11.94
N ALA A 197 -14.46 -6.21 12.18
CA ALA A 197 -14.56 -5.22 11.12
C ALA A 197 -13.17 -4.99 10.48
N PRO A 198 -13.12 -4.75 9.15
CA PRO A 198 -11.86 -4.66 8.44
C PRO A 198 -11.02 -3.48 8.94
N GLU A 199 -9.71 -3.71 9.03
CA GLU A 199 -8.70 -2.67 9.14
C GLU A 199 -8.13 -2.36 7.75
N GLY A 200 -7.88 -1.09 7.45
CA GLY A 200 -7.33 -0.67 6.17
C GLY A 200 -8.28 0.20 5.35
N GLY A 201 -8.06 0.25 4.05
CA GLY A 201 -8.78 1.08 3.10
C GLY A 201 -7.89 1.41 1.89
N THR A 202 -8.08 2.59 1.33
CA THR A 202 -7.20 3.10 0.29
C THR A 202 -5.77 3.26 0.83
N LEU A 203 -4.78 2.90 0.03
CA LEU A 203 -3.37 2.99 0.40
C LEU A 203 -2.98 4.44 0.72
N ARG A 204 -2.27 4.64 1.83
CA ARG A 204 -1.56 5.90 2.08
C ARG A 204 -0.35 6.00 1.14
N SER A 205 0.30 4.86 0.92
CA SER A 205 1.51 4.73 0.11
C SER A 205 1.78 3.26 -0.23
N GLY A 206 2.75 3.03 -1.10
CA GLY A 206 3.03 1.73 -1.68
C GLY A 206 2.10 1.40 -2.85
N ASN A 207 2.12 0.14 -3.25
CA ASN A 207 1.44 -0.31 -4.47
C ASN A 207 1.00 -1.78 -4.35
N ILE A 208 -0.04 -2.14 -5.11
CA ILE A 208 -0.54 -3.51 -5.26
C ILE A 208 -0.58 -3.83 -6.76
N GLN A 209 -0.14 -5.03 -7.10
CA GLN A 209 -0.15 -5.53 -8.47
C GLN A 209 -0.92 -6.83 -8.53
N VAL A 210 -1.95 -6.87 -9.37
CA VAL A 210 -2.73 -8.07 -9.69
C VAL A 210 -2.42 -8.49 -11.13
N HIS A 211 -1.61 -9.52 -11.28
CA HIS A 211 -1.24 -10.09 -12.56
C HIS A 211 -2.15 -11.25 -12.96
N SER A 212 -2.36 -11.43 -14.27
CA SER A 212 -3.14 -12.53 -14.85
C SER A 212 -2.33 -13.82 -15.09
N THR A 213 -1.26 -14.03 -14.33
CA THR A 213 -0.34 -15.17 -14.48
C THR A 213 -0.41 -16.11 -13.27
N PRO A 214 -0.19 -17.42 -13.43
CA PRO A 214 -0.09 -18.34 -12.29
C PRO A 214 1.29 -18.27 -11.63
N GLY A 215 1.45 -18.96 -10.50
CA GLY A 215 2.76 -19.20 -9.92
C GLY A 215 3.61 -20.16 -10.76
N GLU A 216 4.93 -20.00 -10.69
CA GLU A 216 5.91 -20.82 -11.41
C GLU A 216 6.67 -21.78 -10.48
N VAL A 217 7.18 -22.88 -11.04
CA VAL A 217 8.02 -23.82 -10.28
C VAL A 217 9.35 -23.14 -9.95
N GLY A 218 9.74 -23.17 -8.68
CA GLY A 218 10.97 -22.50 -8.22
C GLY A 218 10.84 -20.99 -8.08
N GLU A 219 9.62 -20.44 -8.18
CA GLU A 219 9.36 -19.04 -7.88
C GLU A 219 9.62 -18.74 -6.41
N THR A 220 10.43 -17.70 -6.18
CA THR A 220 10.77 -17.19 -4.86
C THR A 220 10.07 -15.86 -4.61
N THR A 221 9.78 -15.57 -3.35
CA THR A 221 9.01 -14.42 -2.91
C THR A 221 9.67 -13.75 -1.71
N THR A 222 9.48 -12.44 -1.61
CA THR A 222 9.88 -11.63 -0.46
C THR A 222 8.68 -10.86 0.03
N THR A 223 8.26 -11.10 1.26
CA THR A 223 7.15 -10.41 1.93
C THR A 223 7.65 -9.74 3.19
N ALA A 224 7.33 -8.46 3.40
CA ALA A 224 7.65 -7.77 4.64
C ALA A 224 6.55 -6.79 5.06
N ALA A 225 6.33 -6.69 6.37
CA ALA A 225 5.65 -5.59 7.02
C ALA A 225 6.34 -5.40 8.37
N ALA A 226 7.16 -4.37 8.49
CA ALA A 226 8.06 -4.25 9.64
C ALA A 226 8.44 -2.80 9.92
N ALA A 227 9.02 -2.60 11.10
CA ALA A 227 9.57 -1.35 11.57
C ALA A 227 10.98 -1.55 12.15
N GLY A 228 11.75 -0.46 12.16
CA GLY A 228 13.09 -0.44 12.70
C GLY A 228 13.51 0.93 13.21
N ILE A 229 14.56 0.94 14.02
CA ILE A 229 15.21 2.15 14.52
C ILE A 229 16.67 2.09 14.12
N PHE A 230 17.18 3.15 13.47
CA PHE A 230 18.58 3.16 13.06
C PHE A 230 19.51 3.21 14.26
N PRO A 231 20.62 2.44 14.27
CA PRO A 231 21.77 2.82 15.09
C PRO A 231 22.26 4.19 14.60
N ALA A 232 22.73 5.04 15.52
CA ALA A 232 23.04 6.46 15.25
C ALA A 232 23.77 6.72 13.91
N SER A 233 23.57 7.91 13.33
CA SER A 233 24.22 8.45 12.11
C SER A 233 23.61 8.16 10.73
N ALA A 234 22.44 7.51 10.65
CA ALA A 234 21.74 7.37 9.37
C ALA A 234 21.32 8.73 8.81
N ARG A 235 21.73 9.03 7.56
CA ARG A 235 21.45 10.32 6.91
C ARG A 235 21.10 10.14 5.44
N LEU A 236 20.10 10.89 4.98
CA LEU A 236 19.71 10.95 3.58
C LEU A 236 19.45 12.40 3.19
N ASN A 237 20.18 12.92 2.20
CA ASN A 237 20.01 14.29 1.69
C ASN A 237 19.94 15.38 2.79
N GLY A 238 20.74 15.23 3.84
CA GLY A 238 20.79 16.18 4.97
C GLY A 238 19.78 15.93 6.10
N VAL A 239 18.85 14.98 5.95
CA VAL A 239 17.94 14.54 7.01
C VAL A 239 18.63 13.47 7.85
N GLU A 240 18.68 13.66 9.16
CA GLU A 240 19.13 12.64 10.12
C GLU A 240 17.97 11.71 10.46
N LEU A 241 18.07 10.45 10.06
CA LEU A 241 17.01 9.46 10.15
C LEU A 241 17.05 8.78 11.52
N ALA A 242 15.91 8.72 12.20
CA ALA A 242 15.75 8.04 13.48
C ALA A 242 15.35 6.57 13.31
N GLY A 243 14.55 6.27 12.28
CA GLY A 243 14.04 4.94 12.02
C GLY A 243 13.04 4.96 10.87
N GLY A 244 12.37 3.83 10.65
CA GLY A 244 11.38 3.74 9.59
C GLY A 244 10.52 2.51 9.66
N ILE A 245 9.49 2.52 8.84
CA ILE A 245 8.58 1.41 8.58
C ILE A 245 8.70 1.03 7.11
N PHE A 246 8.51 -0.25 6.78
CA PHE A 246 8.56 -0.71 5.41
C PHE A 246 7.57 -1.84 5.14
N GLY A 247 7.08 -1.87 3.91
CA GLY A 247 6.19 -2.89 3.37
C GLY A 247 6.72 -3.38 2.04
N ILE A 248 6.82 -4.70 1.86
CA ILE A 248 7.38 -5.31 0.65
C ILE A 248 6.51 -6.48 0.21
N GLY A 249 6.24 -6.53 -1.09
CA GLY A 249 5.74 -7.72 -1.77
C GLY A 249 6.42 -7.83 -3.12
N ALA A 250 7.39 -8.73 -3.25
CA ALA A 250 8.12 -8.97 -4.48
C ALA A 250 8.28 -10.46 -4.76
N GLN A 251 8.53 -10.79 -6.03
CA GLN A 251 8.74 -12.15 -6.49
C GLN A 251 9.84 -12.24 -7.56
N ASN A 252 10.40 -13.43 -7.70
CA ASN A 252 11.27 -13.81 -8.81
C ASN A 252 10.82 -15.15 -9.37
N ALA A 253 10.35 -15.11 -10.61
CA ALA A 253 9.92 -16.28 -11.36
C ALA A 253 10.81 -16.41 -12.61
N SER A 254 11.67 -17.42 -12.63
CA SER A 254 12.53 -17.73 -13.79
C SER A 254 13.39 -16.55 -14.29
N GLY A 255 13.84 -15.67 -13.37
CA GLY A 255 14.64 -14.48 -13.71
C GLY A 255 13.82 -13.22 -14.03
N VAL A 256 12.49 -13.31 -14.06
CA VAL A 256 11.60 -12.16 -14.14
C VAL A 256 11.19 -11.75 -12.72
N SER A 257 11.45 -10.50 -12.36
CA SER A 257 11.09 -9.94 -11.06
C SER A 257 9.97 -8.93 -11.19
N ASN A 258 9.01 -8.99 -10.26
CA ASN A 258 7.93 -8.00 -10.14
C ASN A 258 7.69 -7.72 -8.66
N GLY A 259 6.97 -6.63 -8.39
CA GLY A 259 6.54 -6.22 -7.07
C GLY A 259 7.10 -4.88 -6.63
N ASP A 260 6.80 -4.55 -5.38
CA ASP A 260 6.88 -3.19 -4.88
C ASP A 260 7.49 -3.15 -3.48
N VAL A 261 8.20 -2.06 -3.24
CA VAL A 261 8.79 -1.73 -1.94
C VAL A 261 8.34 -0.33 -1.55
N GLU A 262 7.82 -0.22 -0.34
CA GLU A 262 7.53 1.04 0.31
C GLU A 262 8.38 1.16 1.57
N VAL A 263 9.03 2.32 1.74
CA VAL A 263 9.76 2.66 2.95
C VAL A 263 9.41 4.08 3.38
N GLN A 264 9.06 4.26 4.65
CA GLN A 264 8.88 5.57 5.26
C GLN A 264 9.86 5.74 6.41
N PHE A 265 10.77 6.69 6.29
CA PHE A 265 11.65 7.10 7.36
C PHE A 265 11.09 8.32 8.09
N THR A 266 11.35 8.38 9.39
CA THR A 266 11.16 9.58 10.19
C THR A 266 12.52 10.10 10.61
N GLY A 267 12.74 11.41 10.51
CA GLY A 267 14.00 12.04 10.84
C GLY A 267 13.86 13.51 11.20
N MET A 268 15.00 14.15 11.41
CA MET A 268 15.11 15.60 11.63
C MET A 268 15.92 16.25 10.51
N SER A 269 15.40 17.35 9.98
CA SER A 269 16.14 18.18 9.03
C SER A 269 17.30 18.91 9.70
N LEU A 270 18.20 19.52 8.90
CA LEU A 270 19.28 20.37 9.41
C LEU A 270 18.78 21.57 10.23
N LEU A 271 17.51 21.96 10.08
CA LEU A 271 16.87 23.03 10.84
C LEU A 271 16.19 22.52 12.12
N GLY A 272 16.30 21.23 12.42
CA GLY A 272 15.68 20.61 13.60
C GLY A 272 14.19 20.36 13.46
N LEU A 273 13.64 20.34 12.24
CA LEU A 273 12.23 20.06 11.98
C LEU A 273 12.02 18.57 11.73
N SER A 274 10.93 18.01 12.27
CA SER A 274 10.50 16.64 11.96
C SER A 274 10.19 16.52 10.48
N GLN A 275 10.74 15.49 9.83
CA GLN A 275 10.60 15.26 8.41
C GLN A 275 10.33 13.77 8.15
N GLN A 276 9.34 13.50 7.30
CA GLN A 276 9.07 12.16 6.80
C GLN A 276 9.65 12.03 5.39
N VAL A 277 10.43 10.98 5.16
CA VAL A 277 10.98 10.65 3.84
C VAL A 277 10.33 9.36 3.38
N THR A 278 9.74 9.37 2.18
CA THR A 278 9.02 8.24 1.61
C THR A 278 9.70 7.79 0.32
N ILE A 279 9.92 6.48 0.20
CA ILE A 279 10.51 5.83 -0.97
C ILE A 279 9.54 4.75 -1.43
N VAL A 280 8.96 4.94 -2.62
CA VAL A 280 8.16 3.93 -3.31
C VAL A 280 9.00 3.42 -4.47
N ALA A 281 9.31 2.13 -4.51
CA ALA A 281 10.17 1.54 -5.54
C ALA A 281 9.50 0.37 -6.25
N TRP A 282 9.67 0.33 -7.56
CA TRP A 282 9.23 -0.76 -8.43
C TRP A 282 10.40 -1.68 -8.73
N ILE A 283 10.22 -2.98 -8.49
CA ILE A 283 11.28 -3.96 -8.66
C ILE A 283 11.38 -4.38 -10.12
N THR A 284 12.59 -4.26 -10.67
CA THR A 284 12.90 -4.65 -12.06
C THR A 284 13.81 -5.87 -12.12
N SER A 285 14.55 -6.15 -11.05
CA SER A 285 15.36 -7.37 -10.92
C SER A 285 15.59 -7.71 -9.46
N SER A 286 15.83 -8.98 -9.17
CA SER A 286 16.09 -9.43 -7.82
C SER A 286 16.99 -10.66 -7.78
N THR A 287 17.60 -10.90 -6.63
CA THR A 287 18.27 -12.15 -6.28
C THR A 287 17.79 -12.57 -4.91
N MET A 288 17.14 -13.73 -4.81
CA MET A 288 16.55 -14.24 -3.57
C MET A 288 17.16 -15.60 -3.27
N ALA A 289 17.86 -15.72 -2.15
CA ALA A 289 18.49 -16.96 -1.73
C ALA A 289 18.79 -16.96 -0.22
N GLY A 290 18.71 -18.14 0.40
CA GLY A 290 19.16 -18.36 1.78
C GLY A 290 18.45 -17.48 2.82
N GLY A 291 17.16 -17.18 2.62
CA GLY A 291 16.39 -16.32 3.51
C GLY A 291 16.69 -14.82 3.38
N THR A 292 17.40 -14.41 2.32
CA THR A 292 17.70 -13.01 2.02
C THR A 292 17.33 -12.66 0.59
N ALA A 293 16.99 -11.40 0.36
CA ALA A 293 16.66 -10.88 -0.96
C ALA A 293 17.38 -9.57 -1.22
N THR A 294 17.97 -9.44 -2.41
CA THR A 294 18.43 -8.17 -2.96
C THR A 294 17.48 -7.78 -4.09
N LEU A 295 16.75 -6.69 -3.91
CA LEU A 295 15.80 -6.17 -4.88
C LEU A 295 16.35 -4.88 -5.49
N ASN A 296 16.30 -4.77 -6.81
CA ASN A 296 16.76 -3.59 -7.54
C ASN A 296 15.61 -3.02 -8.37
N GLY A 297 15.61 -1.72 -8.56
CA GLY A 297 14.50 -1.04 -9.19
C GLY A 297 14.72 0.44 -9.44
N THR A 298 13.62 1.09 -9.76
CA THR A 298 13.50 2.54 -9.84
C THR A 298 12.53 3.03 -8.79
N ALA A 299 12.86 4.13 -8.13
CA ALA A 299 12.05 4.70 -7.06
C ALA A 299 11.53 6.10 -7.38
N VAL A 300 10.42 6.42 -6.72
CA VAL A 300 9.99 7.78 -6.43
C VAL A 300 10.46 8.12 -5.02
N LEU A 301 11.19 9.22 -4.89
CA LEU A 301 11.68 9.76 -3.63
C LEU A 301 10.89 11.01 -3.28
N ASP A 302 10.23 10.98 -2.14
CA ASP A 302 9.64 12.15 -1.51
C ASP A 302 10.43 12.47 -0.24
N MET A 303 11.09 13.62 -0.22
CA MET A 303 11.80 14.09 0.96
C MET A 303 10.84 14.65 2.02
N GLY A 304 9.55 14.76 1.75
CA GLY A 304 8.58 15.46 2.59
C GLY A 304 8.75 16.98 2.52
N GLU A 305 7.79 17.69 3.12
CA GLU A 305 7.73 19.16 3.35
C GLU A 305 8.72 19.97 2.50
N GLY A 306 8.39 20.12 1.21
CA GLY A 306 9.29 20.72 0.23
C GLY A 306 8.83 20.53 -1.23
N PRO A 307 9.75 20.20 -2.16
CA PRO A 307 9.41 19.99 -3.56
C PRO A 307 8.55 18.72 -3.75
N PRO A 308 7.79 18.62 -4.85
CA PRO A 308 7.03 17.42 -5.17
C PRO A 308 7.93 16.17 -5.25
N PRO A 309 7.37 14.97 -5.01
CA PRO A 309 8.09 13.71 -5.18
C PRO A 309 8.75 13.62 -6.57
N THR A 310 10.00 13.16 -6.63
CA THR A 310 10.76 13.00 -7.87
C THR A 310 10.92 11.52 -8.20
N GLY A 311 10.77 11.15 -9.47
CA GLY A 311 10.88 9.77 -9.94
C GLY A 311 12.19 9.47 -10.68
N GLY A 312 12.48 8.19 -10.88
CA GLY A 312 13.61 7.72 -11.68
C GLY A 312 14.90 7.51 -10.89
N HIS A 313 14.82 7.46 -9.56
CA HIS A 313 15.96 7.23 -8.68
C HIS A 313 16.38 5.76 -8.71
N PRO A 314 17.64 5.40 -9.02
CA PRO A 314 18.12 4.04 -8.86
C PRO A 314 18.01 3.59 -7.41
N PHE A 315 17.45 2.41 -7.22
CA PHE A 315 17.13 1.85 -5.91
C PHE A 315 17.64 0.42 -5.79
N THR A 316 18.27 0.12 -4.66
CA THR A 316 18.61 -1.24 -4.24
C THR A 316 18.29 -1.43 -2.76
N VAL A 317 17.62 -2.52 -2.43
CA VAL A 317 17.41 -2.94 -1.04
C VAL A 317 17.86 -4.38 -0.86
N SER A 318 18.65 -4.61 0.18
CA SER A 318 18.99 -5.94 0.68
C SER A 318 18.22 -6.16 1.98
N ILE A 319 17.43 -7.23 2.04
CA ILE A 319 16.55 -7.49 3.16
C ILE A 319 16.65 -8.96 3.62
N GLY A 320 16.54 -9.14 4.94
CA GLY A 320 16.43 -10.44 5.58
C GLY A 320 15.82 -10.31 6.98
N PRO A 321 15.71 -11.43 7.73
CA PRO A 321 15.04 -11.45 9.03
C PRO A 321 15.61 -10.46 10.07
N THR A 322 16.87 -10.04 9.91
CA THR A 322 17.56 -9.16 10.85
C THR A 322 17.42 -7.67 10.53
N GLY A 323 17.02 -7.31 9.31
CA GLY A 323 16.97 -5.91 8.91
C GLY A 323 16.97 -5.66 7.41
N MET A 324 17.06 -4.38 7.08
CA MET A 324 17.04 -3.85 5.72
C MET A 324 18.20 -2.87 5.52
N ALA A 325 18.99 -3.10 4.48
CA ALA A 325 20.00 -2.15 3.99
C ALA A 325 19.53 -1.56 2.66
N LEU A 326 19.48 -0.23 2.58
CA LEU A 326 18.94 0.50 1.43
C LEU A 326 20.00 1.38 0.80
N THR A 327 20.04 1.40 -0.53
CA THR A 327 20.83 2.33 -1.33
C THR A 327 19.90 3.05 -2.30
N ILE A 328 19.97 4.38 -2.33
CA ILE A 328 19.23 5.21 -3.29
C ILE A 328 20.18 6.28 -3.86
N ASP A 329 20.19 6.46 -5.19
CA ASP A 329 21.11 7.36 -5.89
C ASP A 329 22.59 7.15 -5.51
N GLY A 330 22.98 5.90 -5.22
CA GLY A 330 24.33 5.55 -4.77
C GLY A 330 24.63 5.89 -3.30
N THR A 331 23.70 6.49 -2.56
CA THR A 331 23.81 6.73 -1.12
C THR A 331 23.34 5.51 -0.35
N ALA A 332 24.28 4.78 0.25
CA ALA A 332 23.98 3.64 1.12
C ALA A 332 23.65 4.11 2.54
N LEU A 333 22.48 3.71 3.04
CA LEU A 333 22.10 3.91 4.44
C LEU A 333 22.68 2.80 5.33
N PRO A 334 22.92 3.06 6.62
CA PRO A 334 23.18 1.99 7.59
C PRO A 334 22.06 0.93 7.56
N ASN A 335 22.36 -0.29 8.00
CA ASN A 335 21.32 -1.31 8.13
C ASN A 335 20.26 -0.85 9.16
N LEU A 336 18.99 -0.83 8.76
CA LEU A 336 17.84 -0.65 9.62
C LEU A 336 17.50 -2.01 10.26
N PRO A 337 17.78 -2.24 11.55
CA PRO A 337 17.43 -3.49 12.20
C PRO A 337 15.90 -3.61 12.30
N VAL A 338 15.37 -4.82 12.08
CA VAL A 338 13.96 -5.08 12.37
C VAL A 338 13.77 -5.10 13.88
N SER A 339 12.99 -4.14 14.39
CA SER A 339 12.58 -4.09 15.80
C SER A 339 11.12 -4.49 16.00
N ASP A 340 10.31 -4.45 14.94
CA ASP A 340 8.91 -4.86 14.97
C ASP A 340 8.47 -5.45 13.61
N GLY A 341 7.46 -6.31 13.64
CA GLY A 341 6.90 -6.99 12.46
C GLY A 341 7.76 -8.12 11.89
N PHE A 342 7.59 -8.42 10.60
CA PHE A 342 8.13 -9.64 9.97
C PHE A 342 8.71 -9.42 8.58
N VAL A 343 9.72 -10.23 8.27
CA VAL A 343 10.32 -10.39 6.95
C VAL A 343 10.44 -11.88 6.63
N ALA A 344 10.00 -12.26 5.42
CA ALA A 344 10.09 -13.62 4.91
C ALA A 344 10.61 -13.59 3.48
N VAL A 345 11.56 -14.49 3.20
CA VAL A 345 12.08 -14.76 1.85
C VAL A 345 12.01 -16.26 1.64
N GLU A 346 11.16 -16.68 0.70
CA GLU A 346 10.71 -18.08 0.52
C GLU A 346 10.69 -18.49 -0.94
#